data_AF-A0A962XEM4-F1
#
_entry.id   AF-A0A962XEM4-F1
#
_cell.length_a   1.000
_cell.length_b   1.000
_cell.length_c   1.000
_cell.angle_alpha   90.00
_cell.angle_beta   90.00
_cell.angle_gamma   90.00
#
_symmetry.space_group_name_H-M   'P 1'
#
loop_
_entity.id
_entity.type
_entity.pdbx_description
1 polymer ?
#
loop_
_entity_poly.entity_id
_entity_poly.type
_entity_poly.pdbx_seq_one_letter_code
_entity_poly.pdbx_strand_id
1 'polypeptide(L)'
;TVWGIMNAFQALGGVKQATLNLVAPGIAEALIATAIGLFAAIPAVVAYNRYANSVQRLENRYDDFVEEFSNILQRQAHLRARKRT
;
A
#
# COMPACT_ATOMS: atom_id res chain seq x y z
N THR A 1 15.04 -8.11 13.07
CA THR A 1 15.63 -7.55 11.84
C THR A 1 17.10 -7.91 11.79
N VAL A 2 17.79 -7.58 10.71
CA VAL A 2 19.19 -7.96 10.49
C VAL A 2 20.13 -7.41 11.57
N TRP A 3 19.90 -6.18 12.04
CA TRP A 3 20.73 -5.54 13.07
C TRP A 3 20.72 -6.27 14.42
N GLY A 4 19.56 -6.68 14.92
CA GLY A 4 19.47 -7.41 16.20
C GLY A 4 20.15 -8.78 16.15
N ILE A 5 20.04 -9.47 15.01
CA ILE A 5 20.74 -10.73 14.76
C ILE A 5 22.25 -10.49 14.67
N MET A 6 22.69 -9.48 13.93
CA MET A 6 24.10 -9.13 13.79
C MET A 6 24.75 -8.81 15.14
N ASN A 7 24.08 -8.03 15.99
CA ASN A 7 24.56 -7.71 17.33
C ASN A 7 24.64 -8.96 18.23
N ALA A 8 23.65 -9.86 18.14
CA ALA A 8 23.68 -11.14 18.87
C ALA A 8 24.87 -12.02 18.44
N PHE A 9 25.16 -12.10 17.14
CA PHE A 9 26.30 -12.86 16.64
C PHE A 9 27.67 -12.21 16.94
N GLN A 10 27.76 -10.88 16.96
CA GLN A 10 28.98 -10.17 17.38
C GLN A 10 29.30 -10.44 18.86
N ALA A 11 28.27 -10.49 19.72
CA ALA A 11 28.44 -10.84 21.13
C ALA A 11 28.98 -12.27 21.33
N LEU A 12 28.67 -13.21 20.43
CA LEU A 12 29.26 -14.56 20.42
C LEU A 12 30.70 -14.60 19.93
N GLY A 13 31.05 -13.80 18.92
CA GLY A 13 32.40 -13.81 18.33
C GLY A 13 33.52 -13.39 19.29
N GLY A 14 33.18 -12.64 20.36
CA GLY A 14 34.15 -12.17 21.35
C GLY A 14 34.33 -13.07 22.59
N VAL A 15 33.55 -14.15 22.74
CA VAL A 15 33.57 -14.99 23.96
C VAL A 15 34.21 -16.36 23.70
N LYS A 16 35.06 -16.81 24.64
CA LYS A 16 35.74 -18.13 24.56
C LYS A 16 34.80 -19.32 24.68
N GLN A 17 33.64 -19.14 25.31
CA GLN A 17 32.64 -20.19 25.48
C GLN A 17 31.25 -19.62 25.19
N ALA A 18 30.70 -20.01 24.04
CA ALA A 18 29.38 -19.59 23.59
C ALA A 18 28.28 -20.33 24.36
N THR A 19 27.31 -19.59 24.88
CA THR A 19 26.09 -20.15 25.47
C THR A 19 24.86 -19.56 24.80
N LEU A 20 23.82 -20.39 24.58
CA LEU A 20 22.56 -19.97 23.95
C LEU A 20 21.89 -18.81 24.71
N ASN A 21 22.02 -18.79 26.04
CA ASN A 21 21.47 -17.73 26.87
C ASN A 21 22.03 -16.35 26.53
N LEU A 22 23.25 -16.26 25.98
CA LEU A 22 23.89 -14.99 25.64
C LEU A 22 23.26 -14.33 24.41
N VAL A 23 22.66 -15.10 23.49
CA VAL A 23 22.08 -14.61 22.23
C VAL A 23 20.57 -14.66 22.16
N ALA A 24 19.94 -15.48 23.00
CA ALA A 24 18.50 -15.65 23.01
C ALA A 24 17.72 -14.30 23.11
N PRO A 25 18.12 -13.32 23.94
CA PRO A 25 17.41 -12.03 24.02
C PRO A 25 17.45 -11.23 22.70
N GLY A 26 18.64 -11.06 22.10
CA GLY A 26 18.80 -10.26 20.88
C GLY A 26 18.10 -10.87 19.65
N ILE A 27 18.02 -12.20 19.60
CA ILE A 27 17.26 -12.90 18.55
C ILE A 27 15.75 -12.75 18.77
N ALA A 28 15.27 -12.86 20.01
CA ALA A 28 13.85 -12.68 20.33
C ALA A 28 13.36 -11.27 19.96
N GLU A 29 14.11 -10.23 20.33
CA GLU A 29 13.82 -8.83 19.94
C GLU A 29 13.81 -8.65 18.42
N ALA A 30 14.77 -9.26 17.73
CA ALA A 30 14.84 -9.21 16.28
C ALA A 30 13.60 -9.84 15.62
N LEU A 31 13.05 -10.92 16.17
CA LEU A 31 11.84 -11.57 15.66
C LEU A 31 10.59 -10.71 15.91
N ILE A 32 10.46 -10.11 17.09
CA ILE A 32 9.34 -9.22 17.42
C ILE A 32 9.31 -8.02 16.47
N ALA A 33 10.47 -7.42 16.20
CA ALA A 33 10.57 -6.29 15.27
C ALA A 33 10.08 -6.66 13.84
N THR A 34 10.33 -7.89 13.39
CA THR A 34 9.83 -8.38 12.10
C THR A 34 8.30 -8.60 12.14
N ALA A 35 7.78 -9.15 13.23
CA ALA A 35 6.34 -9.36 13.41
C ALA A 35 5.57 -8.02 13.42
N ILE A 36 6.12 -6.99 14.08
CA ILE A 36 5.55 -5.63 14.09
C ILE A 36 5.53 -5.04 12.67
N GLY A 37 6.60 -5.24 11.90
CA GLY A 37 6.67 -4.78 10.52
C GLY A 37 5.56 -5.38 9.65
N LEU A 38 5.33 -6.68 9.75
CA LEU A 38 4.23 -7.36 9.03
C LEU A 38 2.86 -6.91 9.54
N PHE A 39 2.71 -6.75 10.85
CA PHE A 39 1.47 -6.28 11.47
C PHE A 39 1.09 -4.86 10.99
N ALA A 40 2.07 -3.99 10.77
CA ALA A 40 1.83 -2.66 10.21
C ALA A 40 1.60 -2.71 8.68
N ALA A 41 2.38 -3.52 7.95
CA ALA A 41 2.35 -3.55 6.50
C ALA A 41 1.06 -4.14 5.91
N ILE A 42 0.55 -5.25 6.46
CA ILE A 42 -0.60 -5.94 5.89
C ILE A 42 -1.87 -5.06 5.91
N PRO A 43 -2.28 -4.45 7.04
CA PRO A 43 -3.44 -3.57 7.07
C PRO A 43 -3.27 -2.33 6.19
N ALA A 44 -2.06 -1.76 6.14
CA ALA A 44 -1.77 -0.61 5.29
C ALA A 44 -1.99 -0.91 3.81
N VAL A 45 -1.53 -2.07 3.33
CA VAL A 45 -1.74 -2.49 1.93
C VAL A 45 -3.21 -2.79 1.64
N VAL A 46 -3.93 -3.41 2.58
CA VAL A 46 -5.39 -3.63 2.43
C VAL A 46 -6.14 -2.31 2.31
N ALA A 47 -5.82 -1.33 3.17
CA ALA A 47 -6.42 -0.01 3.14
C ALA A 47 -6.11 0.71 1.81
N TYR A 48 -4.84 0.68 1.37
CA TYR A 48 -4.43 1.24 0.09
C TYR A 48 -5.25 0.67 -1.07
N ASN A 49 -5.34 -0.66 -1.18
CA ASN A 49 -6.10 -1.31 -2.25
C ASN A 49 -7.59 -0.95 -2.20
N ARG A 50 -8.18 -0.85 -1.00
CA ARG A 50 -9.58 -0.44 -0.84
C ARG A 50 -9.82 0.99 -1.32
N TYR A 51 -8.92 1.92 -0.98
CA TYR A 51 -9.05 3.32 -1.40
C TYR A 51 -8.76 3.49 -2.89
N ALA A 52 -7.71 2.86 -3.41
CA ALA A 52 -7.40 2.85 -4.85
C ALA A 52 -8.60 2.36 -5.68
N ASN A 53 -9.20 1.24 -5.29
CA ASN A 53 -10.42 0.73 -5.95
C ASN A 53 -11.60 1.71 -5.85
N SER A 54 -11.69 2.48 -4.77
CA SER A 54 -12.78 3.44 -4.59
C SER A 54 -12.57 4.70 -5.43
N VAL A 55 -11.33 5.16 -5.56
CA VAL A 55 -10.94 6.25 -6.46
C VAL A 55 -11.19 5.85 -7.91
N GLN A 56 -10.76 4.67 -8.33
CA GLN A 56 -11.00 4.18 -9.69
C GLN A 56 -12.50 4.14 -10.04
N ARG A 57 -13.35 3.67 -9.12
CA ARG A 57 -14.81 3.70 -9.33
C ARG A 57 -15.37 5.11 -9.46
N LEU A 58 -14.79 6.08 -8.76
CA LEU A 58 -15.20 7.46 -8.85
C LEU A 58 -14.78 8.06 -10.19
N GLU A 59 -13.55 7.82 -10.62
CA GLU A 59 -13.02 8.25 -11.93
C GLU A 59 -13.89 7.72 -13.07
N ASN A 60 -14.19 6.41 -13.08
CA ASN A 60 -15.04 5.82 -14.12
C ASN A 60 -16.42 6.51 -14.20
N ARG A 61 -17.01 6.87 -13.05
CA ARG A 61 -18.30 7.59 -13.03
C ARG A 61 -18.19 9.01 -13.59
N TYR A 62 -17.05 9.67 -13.39
CA TYR A 62 -16.80 10.98 -13.99
C TYR A 62 -16.61 10.86 -15.50
N ASP A 63 -15.91 9.83 -15.97
CA ASP A 63 -15.73 9.57 -17.40
C ASP A 63 -17.09 9.31 -18.07
N ASP A 64 -17.93 8.46 -17.48
CA ASP A 64 -19.30 8.18 -17.95
C ASP A 64 -20.13 9.48 -18.02
N PHE A 65 -20.05 10.32 -16.99
CA PHE A 65 -20.76 11.59 -16.94
C PHE A 65 -20.30 12.57 -18.04
N VAL A 66 -18.99 12.65 -18.28
CA VAL A 66 -18.41 13.52 -19.33
C VAL A 66 -18.86 13.06 -20.71
N GLU A 67 -18.91 11.75 -20.95
CA GLU A 67 -19.40 11.18 -22.20
C GLU A 67 -20.87 11.53 -22.43
N GLU A 68 -21.73 11.28 -21.43
CA GLU A 68 -23.16 11.60 -21.51
C GLU A 68 -23.40 13.11 -21.72
N PHE A 69 -22.68 13.95 -20.97
CA PHE A 69 -22.77 15.40 -21.10
C PHE A 69 -22.37 15.88 -22.49
N SER A 70 -21.28 15.33 -23.05
CA SER A 70 -20.81 15.64 -24.40
C SER A 70 -21.84 15.24 -25.46
N ASN A 71 -22.43 14.06 -25.32
CA ASN A 71 -23.48 13.57 -26.22
C ASN A 71 -24.73 14.47 -26.20
N ILE A 72 -25.15 14.96 -25.02
CA ILE A 72 -26.27 15.90 -24.89
C ILE A 72 -25.95 17.22 -25.60
N LEU A 73 -24.76 17.79 -25.36
CA LEU A 73 -24.36 19.06 -25.99
C LEU A 73 -24.29 18.94 -27.51
N GLN A 74 -23.71 17.86 -28.04
CA GLN A 74 -23.66 17.60 -29.47
C GLN A 74 -25.08 17.51 -30.06
N ARG A 75 -25.98 16.79 -29.41
CA ARG A 75 -27.38 16.68 -29.85
C ARG A 75 -28.07 18.05 -29.88
N GLN A 76 -27.90 18.87 -28.85
CA GLN A 76 -28.48 20.21 -28.81
C GLN A 76 -27.89 21.13 -29.90
N ALA A 77 -26.58 21.07 -30.13
CA ALA A 77 -25.93 21.82 -31.19
C ALA A 77 -26.47 21.43 -32.59
N HIS A 78 -26.61 20.14 -32.86
CA HIS A 78 -27.20 19.63 -34.11
C HIS A 78 -28.67 20.06 -34.28
N LEU A 79 -29.49 19.95 -33.24
CA LEU A 79 -30.89 20.38 -33.30
C LEU A 79 -31.02 21.89 -33.55
N ARG A 80 -30.13 22.70 -32.97
CA ARG A 80 -30.10 24.16 -33.18
C ARG A 80 -29.65 24.53 -34.59
N ALA A 81 -28.70 23.80 -35.18
CA ALA A 81 -28.27 24.00 -36.55
C ALA A 81 -29.42 23.73 -37.56
N ARG A 82 -30.19 22.66 -37.34
CA ARG A 82 -31.31 22.28 -38.19
C ARG A 82 -32.51 23.23 -38.12
N LYS A 83 -32.65 24.01 -37.03
CA LYS A 83 -33.72 25.02 -36.89
C LYS A 83 -33.39 26.36 -37.60
N ARG A 84 -32.17 26.52 -38.11
CA ARG A 84 -31.70 27.72 -38.84
C ARG A 84 -31.70 27.56 -40.37
N THR A 85 -31.95 26.36 -40.87
CA THR A 85 -32.22 26.05 -42.28
C THR A 85 -33.71 25.87 -42.49
#